data_AF-A0A820NJ23-F1
#
_entry.id   AF-A0A820NJ23-F1
#
_cell.length_a   1.000
_cell.length_b   1.000
_cell.length_c   1.000
_cell.angle_alpha   90.00
_cell.angle_beta   90.00
_cell.angle_gamma   90.00
#
_symmetry.space_group_name_H-M   'P 1'
#
loop_
_entity.id
_entity.type
_entity.pdbx_description
1 polymer ?
#
loop_
_entity_poly.entity_id
_entity_poly.type
_entity_poly.pdbx_seq_one_letter_code
_entity_poly.pdbx_strand_id
1 'polypeptide(L)'
;MPEYKSKVFINARFDVVWKKLLDKIEHPEKYVQGIRYVDILEKDSDHILRIVHFENDKWESLKELIVNDKTNGIIVYRLIDHSYFQGETINICRTTNQVSQSELEYEINWKLINKNVQESIEDKHIAEYALQLATHEMKKILEEAEAEPEPESEPEPASN
;
A
#
# COMPACT_ATOMS: atom_id res chain seq x y z
N MET A 1 -6.41 -13.56 -14.48
CA MET A 1 -5.23 -12.69 -14.65
C MET A 1 -5.59 -11.34 -14.10
N PRO A 2 -4.69 -10.66 -13.37
CA PRO A 2 -4.96 -9.33 -12.87
C PRO A 2 -5.17 -8.34 -14.02
N GLU A 3 -6.02 -7.35 -13.79
CA GLU A 3 -6.28 -6.32 -14.80
C GLU A 3 -5.05 -5.43 -14.95
N TYR A 4 -4.38 -5.12 -13.84
CA TYR A 4 -3.13 -4.37 -13.82
C TYR A 4 -2.13 -4.96 -12.82
N LYS A 5 -0.84 -4.90 -13.17
CA LYS A 5 0.26 -5.41 -12.35
C LYS A 5 1.52 -4.56 -12.50
N SER A 6 2.22 -4.33 -11.39
CA SER A 6 3.51 -3.63 -11.34
C SER A 6 4.44 -4.34 -10.37
N LYS A 7 5.73 -4.33 -10.66
CA LYS A 7 6.76 -5.01 -9.85
C LYS A 7 8.02 -4.19 -9.77
N VAL A 8 8.68 -4.24 -8.61
CA VAL A 8 9.94 -3.55 -8.37
C VAL A 8 10.83 -4.31 -7.38
N PHE A 9 12.15 -4.18 -7.54
CA PHE A 9 13.11 -4.60 -6.52
C PHE A 9 13.42 -3.43 -5.60
N ILE A 10 13.44 -3.73 -4.29
CA ILE A 10 13.71 -2.79 -3.21
C ILE A 10 14.96 -3.24 -2.49
N ASN A 11 15.92 -2.33 -2.31
CA ASN A 11 17.16 -2.58 -1.57
C ASN A 11 16.93 -2.55 -0.05
N ALA A 12 15.97 -3.33 0.42
CA ALA A 12 15.67 -3.55 1.82
C ALA A 12 15.28 -5.02 2.04
N ARG A 13 15.55 -5.53 3.24
CA ARG A 13 15.13 -6.89 3.64
C ARG A 13 13.61 -6.98 3.79
N PHE A 14 13.09 -8.20 3.68
CA PHE A 14 11.64 -8.47 3.71
C PHE A 14 10.95 -7.84 4.93
N ASP A 15 11.49 -8.00 6.14
CA ASP A 15 10.87 -7.47 7.36
C ASP A 15 10.77 -5.93 7.38
N VAL A 16 11.71 -5.23 6.75
CA VAL A 16 11.69 -3.76 6.64
C VAL A 16 10.60 -3.33 5.69
N VAL A 17 10.52 -3.95 4.51
CA VAL A 17 9.45 -3.69 3.54
C VAL A 17 8.08 -4.02 4.15
N TRP A 18 7.97 -5.18 4.81
CA TRP A 18 6.74 -5.61 5.46
C TRP A 18 6.26 -4.62 6.52
N LYS A 19 7.15 -4.14 7.38
CA LYS A 19 6.83 -3.13 8.40
C LYS A 19 6.27 -1.85 7.78
N LYS A 20 6.82 -1.38 6.65
CA LYS A 20 6.32 -0.20 5.93
C LYS A 20 4.98 -0.45 5.25
N LEU A 21 4.74 -1.66 4.73
CA LEU A 21 3.43 -2.03 4.20
C LEU A 21 2.34 -2.02 5.29
N LEU A 22 2.67 -2.49 6.49
CA LEU A 22 1.76 -2.41 7.64
C LEU A 22 1.52 -0.96 8.09
N ASP A 23 2.56 -0.13 8.16
CA ASP A 23 2.40 1.30 8.45
C ASP A 23 1.54 2.00 7.38
N LYS A 24 1.67 1.64 6.10
CA LYS A 24 0.79 2.13 5.02
C LYS A 24 -0.68 1.71 5.19
N ILE A 25 -0.97 0.57 5.80
CA ILE A 25 -2.36 0.18 6.10
C ILE A 25 -2.98 1.12 7.14
N GLU A 26 -2.21 1.50 8.16
CA GLU A 26 -2.72 2.33 9.26
C GLU A 26 -2.62 3.83 8.98
N HIS A 27 -1.64 4.22 8.17
CA HIS A 27 -1.29 5.60 7.85
C HIS A 27 -1.11 5.81 6.33
N PRO A 28 -2.13 5.49 5.51
CA PRO A 28 -2.00 5.54 4.06
C PRO A 28 -1.70 6.95 3.53
N GLU A 29 -2.07 8.01 4.26
CA GLU A 29 -1.77 9.42 3.94
C GLU A 29 -0.27 9.72 3.81
N LYS A 30 0.59 8.94 4.47
CA LYS A 30 2.06 9.08 4.36
C LYS A 30 2.60 8.53 3.04
N TYR A 31 1.83 7.70 2.33
CA TYR A 31 2.30 6.90 1.19
C TYR A 31 1.50 7.14 -0.09
N VAL A 32 0.29 7.69 0.02
CA VAL A 32 -0.61 7.91 -1.12
C VAL A 32 -1.10 9.34 -1.07
N GLN A 33 -0.66 10.12 -2.06
CA GLN A 33 -1.08 11.51 -2.20
C GLN A 33 -2.60 11.60 -2.45
N GLY A 34 -3.21 12.64 -1.89
CA GLY A 34 -4.65 12.89 -2.02
C GLY A 34 -5.52 12.14 -1.02
N ILE A 35 -4.96 11.31 -0.14
CA ILE A 35 -5.66 10.83 1.06
C ILE A 35 -5.61 11.91 2.13
N ARG A 36 -6.78 12.28 2.66
CA ARG A 36 -6.92 13.28 3.72
C ARG A 36 -6.77 12.66 5.10
N TYR A 37 -7.51 11.58 5.36
CA TYR A 37 -7.47 10.82 6.61
C TYR A 37 -8.10 9.44 6.45
N VAL A 38 -7.94 8.60 7.45
CA VAL A 38 -8.48 7.24 7.52
C VAL A 38 -9.25 7.04 8.83
N ASP A 39 -10.41 6.39 8.74
CA ASP A 39 -11.13 5.87 9.91
C ASP A 39 -10.91 4.36 10.00
N ILE A 40 -10.35 3.87 11.12
CA ILE A 40 -10.24 2.43 11.39
C ILE A 40 -11.51 2.01 12.15
N LEU A 41 -12.31 1.16 11.53
CA LEU A 41 -13.57 0.68 12.09
C LEU A 41 -13.36 -0.57 12.95
N GLU A 42 -12.53 -1.49 12.47
CA GLU A 42 -12.18 -2.75 13.16
C GLU A 42 -10.71 -3.08 12.89
N LYS A 43 -10.03 -3.67 13.88
CA LYS A 43 -8.63 -4.08 13.78
C LYS A 43 -8.35 -5.27 14.69
N ASP A 44 -7.72 -6.29 14.13
CA ASP A 44 -7.05 -7.37 14.85
C ASP A 44 -5.60 -7.56 14.30
N SER A 45 -4.96 -8.70 14.61
CA SER A 45 -3.59 -8.98 14.17
C SER A 45 -3.45 -9.11 12.66
N ASP A 46 -4.49 -9.63 11.99
CA ASP A 46 -4.42 -10.07 10.60
C ASP A 46 -5.41 -9.29 9.71
N HIS A 47 -6.41 -8.64 10.30
CA HIS A 47 -7.51 -7.97 9.61
C HIS A 47 -7.69 -6.51 10.05
N ILE A 48 -7.95 -5.64 9.09
CA ILE A 48 -8.32 -4.23 9.32
C ILE A 48 -9.50 -3.88 8.43
N LEU A 49 -10.57 -3.34 9.01
CA LEU A 49 -11.65 -2.69 8.27
C LEU A 49 -11.49 -1.18 8.41
N ARG A 50 -11.35 -0.47 7.28
CA ARG A 50 -11.15 0.99 7.28
C ARG A 50 -12.01 1.71 6.26
N ILE A 51 -12.16 3.02 6.44
CA ILE A 51 -12.66 3.96 5.44
C ILE A 51 -11.57 4.98 5.16
N VAL A 52 -11.20 5.13 3.89
CA VAL A 52 -10.26 6.13 3.40
C VAL A 52 -11.02 7.31 2.83
N HIS A 53 -10.67 8.52 3.27
CA HIS A 53 -11.25 9.77 2.77
C HIS A 53 -10.22 10.55 1.96
N PHE A 54 -10.61 11.02 0.78
CA PHE A 54 -9.73 11.80 -0.08
C PHE A 54 -9.83 13.31 0.20
N GLU A 55 -8.80 14.05 -0.20
CA GLU A 55 -8.78 15.52 -0.07
C GLU A 55 -9.77 16.22 -1.02
N ASN A 56 -10.08 15.56 -2.14
CA ASN A 56 -10.95 16.09 -3.16
C ASN A 56 -12.32 15.39 -3.10
N ASP A 57 -13.36 16.16 -2.80
CA ASP A 57 -14.76 15.71 -2.67
C ASP A 57 -15.35 15.11 -3.98
N LYS A 58 -14.61 15.15 -5.09
CA LYS A 58 -14.96 14.43 -6.33
C LYS A 58 -14.81 12.92 -6.23
N TRP A 59 -13.99 12.43 -5.30
CA TRP A 59 -13.79 11.00 -5.09
C TRP A 59 -14.59 10.54 -3.88
N GLU A 60 -15.38 9.49 -4.07
CA GLU A 60 -16.08 8.81 -2.98
C GLU A 60 -15.07 8.15 -2.02
N SER A 61 -15.40 8.11 -0.73
CA SER A 61 -14.58 7.40 0.26
C SER A 61 -14.50 5.89 -0.05
N LEU A 62 -13.34 5.28 0.16
CA LEU A 62 -13.15 3.84 -0.04
C LEU A 62 -13.27 3.09 1.28
N LYS A 63 -14.26 2.20 1.39
CA LYS A 63 -14.32 1.23 2.48
C LYS A 63 -13.60 -0.05 2.07
N GLU A 64 -12.64 -0.48 2.89
CA GLU A 64 -11.77 -1.62 2.59
C GLU A 64 -11.68 -2.59 3.75
N LEU A 65 -11.82 -3.89 3.46
CA LEU A 65 -11.39 -4.97 4.34
C LEU A 65 -10.01 -5.44 3.90
N ILE A 66 -9.04 -5.32 4.79
CA ILE A 66 -7.65 -5.63 4.54
C ILE A 66 -7.28 -6.87 5.33
N VAL A 67 -6.66 -7.84 4.65
CA VAL A 67 -6.13 -9.06 5.26
C VAL A 67 -4.65 -9.13 4.95
N ASN A 68 -3.83 -9.36 5.97
CA ASN A 68 -2.38 -9.55 5.80
C ASN A 68 -1.96 -10.95 6.23
N ASP A 69 -1.14 -11.58 5.39
CA ASP A 69 -0.54 -12.90 5.62
C ASP A 69 0.97 -12.74 5.47
N LYS A 70 1.64 -12.50 6.60
CA LYS A 70 3.10 -12.32 6.62
C LYS A 70 3.84 -13.58 6.17
N THR A 71 3.31 -14.77 6.43
CA THR A 71 3.96 -16.04 6.08
C THR A 71 4.06 -16.20 4.57
N ASN A 72 3.02 -15.82 3.84
CA ASN A 72 3.03 -15.85 2.38
C ASN A 72 3.47 -14.52 1.74
N GLY A 73 3.66 -13.47 2.55
CA GLY A 73 4.06 -12.14 2.08
C GLY A 73 2.97 -11.44 1.29
N ILE A 74 1.69 -11.68 1.61
CA ILE A 74 0.54 -11.19 0.84
C ILE A 74 -0.31 -10.25 1.70
N ILE A 75 -0.71 -9.12 1.13
CA ILE A 75 -1.72 -8.22 1.70
C ILE A 75 -2.82 -8.03 0.65
N VAL A 76 -4.06 -8.27 1.04
CA VAL A 76 -5.24 -8.10 0.17
C VAL A 76 -6.08 -6.96 0.71
N TYR A 77 -6.40 -5.99 -0.14
CA TYR A 77 -7.29 -4.86 0.12
C TYR A 77 -8.56 -5.08 -0.68
N ARG A 78 -9.65 -5.47 -0.03
CA ARG A 78 -10.94 -5.74 -0.69
C ARG A 78 -11.86 -4.55 -0.55
N LEU A 79 -12.38 -4.04 -1.66
CA LEU A 79 -13.42 -3.00 -1.67
C LEU A 79 -14.72 -3.55 -1.08
N ILE A 80 -15.33 -2.78 -0.18
CA ILE A 80 -16.61 -3.10 0.46
C ILE A 80 -17.63 -2.03 0.05
N ASP A 81 -18.74 -2.46 -0.56
CA ASP A 81 -19.90 -1.62 -0.89
C ASP A 81 -19.60 -0.34 -1.70
N HIS A 82 -18.55 -0.33 -2.53
CA HIS A 82 -18.21 0.84 -3.34
C HIS A 82 -19.19 1.04 -4.51
N SER A 83 -19.63 2.27 -4.75
CA SER A 83 -20.73 2.57 -5.69
C SER A 83 -20.44 2.22 -7.15
N TYR A 84 -19.16 2.18 -7.53
CA TYR A 84 -18.72 2.02 -8.93
C TYR A 84 -17.91 0.77 -9.21
N PHE A 85 -17.20 0.25 -8.21
CA PHE A 85 -16.19 -0.79 -8.40
C PHE A 85 -16.37 -1.91 -7.39
N GLN A 86 -16.00 -3.12 -7.79
CA GLN A 86 -15.80 -4.24 -6.89
C GLN A 86 -14.46 -4.89 -7.19
N GLY A 87 -13.85 -5.52 -6.19
CA GLY A 87 -12.62 -6.28 -6.38
C GLY A 87 -11.61 -6.03 -5.29
N GLU A 88 -10.36 -6.33 -5.61
CA GLU A 88 -9.28 -6.26 -4.65
C GLU A 88 -7.98 -5.75 -5.26
N THR A 89 -7.18 -5.11 -4.41
CA THR A 89 -5.79 -4.78 -4.66
C THR A 89 -4.93 -5.73 -3.84
N ILE A 90 -3.83 -6.24 -4.40
CA ILE A 90 -2.97 -7.21 -3.74
C ILE A 90 -1.54 -6.69 -3.75
N ASN A 91 -0.90 -6.66 -2.59
CA ASN A 91 0.54 -6.43 -2.47
C ASN A 91 1.21 -7.76 -2.15
N ILE A 92 2.26 -8.09 -2.88
CA ILE A 92 3.04 -9.31 -2.67
C ILE A 92 4.50 -8.93 -2.46
N CYS A 93 5.03 -9.24 -1.28
CA CYS A 93 6.43 -9.05 -0.94
C CYS A 93 7.13 -10.41 -0.90
N ARG A 94 8.27 -10.53 -1.59
CA ARG A 94 9.04 -11.78 -1.66
C ARG A 94 10.50 -11.53 -1.31
N THR A 95 11.11 -12.48 -0.62
CA THR A 95 12.57 -12.51 -0.46
C THR A 95 13.24 -12.79 -1.80
N THR A 96 14.39 -12.18 -2.05
CA THR A 96 15.23 -12.51 -3.20
C THR A 96 16.41 -13.39 -2.77
N ASN A 97 17.26 -13.77 -3.74
CA ASN A 97 18.53 -14.44 -3.44
C ASN A 97 19.55 -13.51 -2.74
N GLN A 98 19.30 -12.20 -2.69
CA GLN A 98 20.14 -11.22 -2.01
C GLN A 98 19.52 -10.87 -0.65
N VAL A 99 20.28 -11.00 0.44
CA VAL A 99 19.78 -10.86 1.82
C VAL A 99 19.19 -9.48 2.10
N SER A 100 19.71 -8.43 1.46
CA SER A 100 19.30 -7.03 1.63
C SER A 100 18.36 -6.55 0.52
N GLN A 101 17.71 -7.45 -0.21
CA GLN A 101 16.81 -7.08 -1.29
C GLN A 101 15.52 -7.89 -1.25
N SER A 102 14.41 -7.20 -1.50
CA SER A 102 13.08 -7.78 -1.61
C SER A 102 12.46 -7.40 -2.94
N GLU A 103 11.56 -8.24 -3.42
CA GLU A 103 10.70 -7.95 -4.55
C GLU A 103 9.34 -7.52 -4.01
N LEU A 104 8.83 -6.39 -4.50
CA LEU A 104 7.48 -5.92 -4.21
C LEU A 104 6.67 -5.87 -5.49
N GLU A 105 5.49 -6.47 -5.44
CA GLU A 105 4.56 -6.57 -6.54
C GLU A 105 3.19 -6.05 -6.10
N TYR A 106 2.54 -5.30 -6.98
CA TYR A 106 1.20 -4.78 -6.78
C TYR A 106 0.30 -5.30 -7.91
N GLU A 107 -0.90 -5.74 -7.57
CA GLU A 107 -1.92 -6.18 -8.51
C GLU A 107 -3.25 -5.47 -8.22
N ILE A 108 -3.96 -5.05 -9.27
CA ILE A 108 -5.33 -4.51 -9.17
C ILE A 108 -6.26 -5.43 -9.96
N ASN A 109 -7.30 -5.90 -9.27
CA ASN A 109 -8.34 -6.77 -9.79
C ASN A 109 -9.72 -6.12 -9.60
N TRP A 110 -9.88 -4.89 -10.08
CA TRP A 110 -11.15 -4.17 -9.96
C TRP A 110 -12.06 -4.46 -11.14
N LYS A 111 -13.36 -4.28 -10.97
CA LYS A 111 -14.36 -4.38 -12.03
C LYS A 111 -15.40 -3.31 -11.82
N LEU A 112 -15.72 -2.59 -12.89
CA LEU A 112 -16.84 -1.66 -12.89
C LEU A 112 -18.16 -2.44 -12.73
N ILE A 113 -18.96 -2.08 -11.74
CA ILE A 113 -20.27 -2.72 -11.49
C ILE A 113 -21.44 -1.88 -11.98
N ASN A 114 -21.25 -0.57 -12.17
CA ASN A 114 -22.30 0.33 -12.65
C ASN A 114 -21.97 0.86 -14.05
N LYS A 115 -22.74 0.38 -15.05
CA LYS A 115 -22.55 0.71 -16.48
C LYS A 115 -23.08 2.08 -16.91
N ASN A 116 -23.77 2.81 -16.01
CA ASN A 116 -24.26 4.15 -16.30
C ASN A 116 -23.18 5.22 -16.14
N VAL A 117 -22.01 4.87 -15.59
CA VAL A 117 -20.81 5.68 -15.71
C VAL A 117 -20.22 5.39 -17.08
N GLN A 118 -20.40 6.35 -17.98
CA GLN A 118 -19.90 6.31 -19.34
C GLN A 118 -18.38 6.16 -19.26
N GLU A 119 -17.86 4.97 -19.61
CA GLU A 119 -16.42 4.68 -19.68
C GLU A 119 -15.74 5.79 -20.49
N SER A 120 -14.96 6.64 -19.84
CA SER A 120 -13.94 7.38 -20.55
C SER A 120 -12.72 6.45 -20.67
N ILE A 121 -12.12 6.40 -21.85
CA ILE A 121 -10.85 5.70 -22.09
C ILE A 121 -9.71 6.27 -21.19
N GLU A 122 -9.94 7.43 -20.58
CA GLU A 122 -9.06 8.07 -19.61
C GLU A 122 -9.01 7.28 -18.28
N ASP A 123 -10.10 6.66 -17.83
CA ASP A 123 -10.16 5.92 -16.55
C ASP A 123 -9.31 4.65 -16.52
N LYS A 124 -9.15 3.97 -17.67
CA LYS A 124 -8.34 2.74 -17.79
C LYS A 124 -6.85 2.97 -17.61
N HIS A 125 -6.35 4.17 -17.90
CA HIS A 125 -4.94 4.51 -17.67
C HIS A 125 -4.69 4.98 -16.23
N ILE A 126 -5.74 5.42 -15.51
CA ILE A 126 -5.61 5.91 -14.14
C ILE A 126 -5.23 4.78 -13.18
N ALA A 127 -5.83 3.59 -13.32
CA ALA A 127 -5.51 2.45 -12.46
C ALA A 127 -4.06 1.98 -12.64
N GLU A 128 -3.60 1.85 -13.89
CA GLU A 128 -2.21 1.49 -14.21
C GLU A 128 -1.22 2.55 -13.73
N TYR A 129 -1.53 3.83 -13.97
CA TYR A 129 -0.70 4.95 -13.53
C TYR A 129 -0.62 5.05 -12.00
N ALA A 130 -1.75 4.89 -11.30
CA ALA A 130 -1.79 4.85 -9.84
C ALA A 130 -0.95 3.70 -9.27
N LEU A 131 -0.95 2.55 -9.93
CA LEU A 131 -0.12 1.41 -9.55
C LEU A 131 1.37 1.70 -9.70
N GLN A 132 1.77 2.32 -10.81
CA GLN A 132 3.15 2.72 -11.06
C GLN A 132 3.62 3.77 -10.04
N LEU A 133 2.78 4.77 -9.75
CA LEU A 133 3.07 5.78 -8.72
C LEU A 133 3.22 5.13 -7.33
N ALA A 134 2.28 4.27 -6.92
CA ALA A 134 2.36 3.59 -5.63
C ALA A 134 3.63 2.72 -5.52
N THR A 135 4.03 2.10 -6.62
CA THR A 135 5.27 1.31 -6.69
C THR A 135 6.50 2.21 -6.55
N HIS A 136 6.53 3.33 -7.26
CA HIS A 136 7.64 4.28 -7.26
C HIS A 136 7.83 4.96 -5.90
N GLU A 137 6.75 5.49 -5.32
CA GLU A 137 6.78 6.19 -4.02
C GLU A 137 7.20 5.24 -2.89
N MET A 138 6.67 4.01 -2.86
CA MET A 138 7.07 3.04 -1.85
C MET A 138 8.56 2.69 -1.95
N LYS A 139 9.08 2.51 -3.17
CA LYS A 139 10.51 2.29 -3.38
C LYS A 139 11.32 3.47 -2.85
N LYS A 140 10.96 4.69 -3.22
CA LYS A 140 11.65 5.91 -2.80
C LYS A 140 11.69 6.04 -1.28
N ILE A 141 10.54 5.90 -0.61
CA ILE A 141 10.44 5.97 0.86
C ILE A 141 11.34 4.94 1.55
N LEU A 142 11.39 3.71 1.00
CA LEU A 142 12.21 2.64 1.57
C LEU A 142 13.71 2.86 1.33
N GLU A 143 14.11 3.38 0.18
CA GLU A 143 15.51 3.67 -0.13
C GLU A 143 16.03 4.90 0.62
N GLU A 144 15.19 5.92 0.83
CA GLU A 144 15.53 7.09 1.67
C GLU A 144 15.67 6.70 3.15
N ALA A 145 14.80 5.82 3.67
CA ALA A 145 14.85 5.38 5.06
C ALA A 145 16.09 4.52 5.40
N GLU A 146 16.68 3.82 4.43
CA GLU A 146 17.96 3.10 4.61
C GLU A 146 19.18 4.04 4.46
N ALA A 147 19.02 5.21 3.81
CA ALA A 147 20.09 6.18 3.62
C ALA A 147 20.28 7.11 4.84
N GLU A 148 19.28 7.24 5.71
CA GLU A 148 19.42 7.97 6.98
C GLU A 148 20.07 7.06 8.04
N PRO A 149 21.29 7.36 8.52
CA PRO A 149 21.89 6.60 9.61
C PRO A 149 21.04 6.75 10.88
N GLU A 150 20.80 5.65 11.60
CA GLU A 150 20.14 5.72 12.91
C GLU A 150 20.89 6.75 13.79
N PRO A 151 20.19 7.64 14.52
CA PRO A 151 20.85 8.57 15.41
C PRO A 151 21.69 7.79 16.41
N GLU A 152 23.00 8.08 16.45
CA GLU A 152 23.93 7.51 17.42
C GLU A 152 23.31 7.61 18.82
N SER A 153 23.10 6.45 19.46
CA SER A 153 22.72 6.39 20.86
C SER A 153 23.79 7.15 21.66
N GLU A 154 23.43 8.28 22.25
CA GLU A 154 24.34 9.06 23.10
C GLU A 154 24.94 8.12 24.16
N PRO A 155 26.27 8.12 24.36
CA PRO A 155 26.88 7.32 25.41
C PRO A 155 26.38 7.81 26.78
N GLU A 156 25.89 6.88 27.60
CA GLU A 156 25.47 7.17 28.97
C GLU A 156 26.57 7.95 29.71
N PRO A 157 26.23 9.04 30.43
CA PRO A 157 27.23 9.81 31.16
C PRO A 157 27.90 8.92 32.21
N ALA A 158 29.23 8.83 32.13
CA ALA A 158 30.04 8.15 33.13
C ALA A 158 29.71 8.70 34.53
N SER A 159 29.22 7.81 35.39
CA SER A 159 28.98 8.12 36.80
C SER A 159 30.32 8.35 37.49
N ASN A 160 30.50 9.54 38.07
CA ASN A 160 31.63 9.90 38.93
C ASN A 160 31.42 9.41 40.36
#